data_AF-A0A6B3H3M3-F1
#
_entry.id   AF-A0A6B3H3M3-F1
#
_cell.length_a   1.000
_cell.length_b   1.000
_cell.length_c   1.000
_cell.angle_alpha   90.00
_cell.angle_beta   90.00
_cell.angle_gamma   90.00
#
_symmetry.space_group_name_H-M   'P 1'
#
loop_
_entity.id
_entity.type
_entity.pdbx_description
1 polymer ?
#
loop_
_entity_poly.entity_id
_entity_poly.type
_entity_poly.pdbx_seq_one_letter_code
_entity_poly.pdbx_strand_id
1 'polypeptide(L)'
;LFYAVVFVPFLCLAVTMLLGAIVGPAAGQGARAELGLTSGDPTGERRRTLGAIAAGVLVLLIVWNFIYFWPLYTGTSIPEDLWRDRMWLDTWV
;
A
#
# COMPACT_ATOMS: atom_id res chain seq x y z
N LEU A 1 -1.54 -21.09 -7.84
CA LEU A 1 -1.77 -19.94 -6.91
C LEU A 1 -2.77 -20.22 -5.77
N PHE A 2 -3.56 -21.30 -5.80
CA PHE A 2 -4.59 -21.61 -4.78
C PHE A 2 -4.08 -21.57 -3.32
N TYR A 3 -2.90 -22.12 -3.04
CA TYR A 3 -2.34 -22.18 -1.68
C TYR A 3 -1.82 -20.83 -1.14
N ALA A 4 -1.49 -19.87 -2.01
CA ALA A 4 -0.96 -18.59 -1.58
C ALA A 4 -2.02 -17.71 -0.89
N VAL A 5 -3.30 -17.97 -1.18
CA VAL A 5 -4.45 -17.23 -0.61
C VAL A 5 -4.45 -17.27 0.92
N VAL A 6 -4.01 -18.38 1.52
CA VAL A 6 -3.98 -18.55 2.98
C VAL A 6 -3.01 -17.56 3.66
N PHE A 7 -1.99 -17.09 2.94
CA PHE A 7 -1.00 -16.14 3.46
C PHE A 7 -1.39 -14.67 3.27
N VAL A 8 -2.39 -14.38 2.42
CA VAL A 8 -2.85 -13.02 2.13
C VAL A 8 -3.14 -12.18 3.39
N PRO A 9 -3.87 -12.67 4.42
CA PRO A 9 -4.13 -11.85 5.61
C PRO A 9 -2.84 -11.44 6.34
N PHE A 10 -1.85 -12.33 6.42
CA PHE A 10 -0.57 -12.02 7.05
C PHE A 10 0.26 -11.04 6.22
N LEU A 11 0.22 -11.15 4.89
CA LEU A 11 0.86 -10.21 3.99
C LEU A 11 0.25 -8.81 4.15
N CYS A 12 -1.08 -8.70 4.22
CA CYS A 12 -1.76 -7.43 4.47
C CYS A 12 -1.28 -6.78 5.78
N LEU A 13 -1.18 -7.56 6.87
CA LEU A 13 -0.67 -7.05 8.15
C LEU A 13 0.81 -6.64 8.07
N ALA A 14 1.64 -7.41 7.38
CA ALA A 14 3.04 -7.07 7.19
C ALA A 14 3.19 -5.75 6.41
N VAL A 15 2.38 -5.55 5.36
CA VAL A 15 2.37 -4.32 4.56
C VAL A 15 1.86 -3.13 5.38
N THR A 16 0.78 -3.29 6.17
CA THR A 16 0.29 -2.19 7.01
C THR A 16 1.29 -1.79 8.09
N MET A 17 1.95 -2.77 8.72
CA MET A 17 3.03 -2.51 9.68
C MET A 17 4.23 -1.84 9.01
N LEU A 18 4.62 -2.29 7.81
CA LEU A 18 5.69 -1.68 7.03
C LEU A 18 5.38 -0.22 6.68
N LEU A 19 4.16 0.07 6.23
CA LEU A 19 3.74 1.44 5.94
C LEU A 19 3.73 2.30 7.20
N GLY A 20 3.25 1.77 8.33
CA GLY A 20 3.34 2.45 9.63
C GLY A 20 4.78 2.76 10.04
N ALA A 21 5.71 1.83 9.82
CA ALA A 21 7.14 2.03 10.07
C ALA A 21 7.77 3.07 9.13
N ILE A 22 7.37 3.10 7.85
CA ILE A 22 7.84 4.07 6.86
C ILE A 22 7.36 5.49 7.18
N VAL A 23 6.11 5.64 7.62
CA VAL A 23 5.57 6.93 8.10
C VAL A 23 6.32 7.39 9.35
N GLY A 24 6.79 6.46 10.18
CA GLY A 24 7.57 6.73 11.38
C GLY A 24 6.69 7.13 12.57
N PRO A 25 7.23 7.06 13.81
CA PRO A 25 6.51 7.45 15.01
C PRO A 25 6.04 8.90 14.90
N ALA A 26 4.81 9.17 15.39
CA ALA A 26 4.38 10.55 15.53
C ALA A 26 5.38 11.32 16.40
N ALA A 27 5.72 12.55 16.01
CA ALA A 27 6.53 13.44 16.85
C ALA A 27 5.90 13.47 18.25
N GLY A 28 6.55 12.83 19.24
CA GLY A 28 6.01 12.68 20.58
C GLY A 28 5.54 11.27 21.00
N GLN A 29 5.83 10.19 20.28
CA GLN A 29 5.55 8.82 20.73
C GLN A 29 6.80 7.92 20.66
N GLY A 30 7.02 7.13 21.71
CA GLY A 30 8.19 6.25 21.92
C GLY A 30 9.05 6.68 23.12
N ALA A 31 10.03 5.85 23.52
CA ALA A 31 10.84 6.07 24.74
C ALA A 31 11.44 7.50 24.85
N ARG A 32 11.83 8.12 23.73
CA ARG A 32 12.33 9.50 23.70
C ARG A 32 11.29 10.57 24.07
N ALA A 33 10.01 10.30 23.82
CA ALA A 33 8.91 11.19 24.19
C ALA A 33 8.49 11.03 25.65
N GLU A 34 8.50 9.80 26.18
CA GLU A 34 8.29 9.53 27.61
C GLU A 34 9.37 10.19 28.48
N LEU A 35 10.60 10.26 27.96
CA LEU A 35 11.73 10.94 28.60
C LEU A 35 11.73 12.47 28.40
N GLY A 36 10.76 13.05 27.68
CA GLY A 36 10.67 14.50 27.45
C GLY A 36 11.80 15.08 26.58
N LEU A 37 12.54 14.24 25.86
CA LEU A 37 13.72 14.61 25.07
C LEU A 37 13.38 14.90 23.60
N THR A 38 12.14 15.30 23.30
CA THR A 38 11.71 15.61 21.92
C THR A 38 12.27 16.98 21.51
N SER A 39 13.49 17.00 20.98
CA SER A 39 13.94 18.11 20.15
C SER A 39 13.09 18.09 18.87
N GLY A 40 12.39 19.20 18.57
CA GLY A 40 11.67 19.37 17.31
C GLY A 40 12.65 19.33 16.14
N ASP A 41 12.93 18.15 15.62
CA ASP A 41 13.83 17.95 14.50
C ASP A 41 13.05 18.18 13.19
N PRO A 42 13.26 19.31 12.48
CA PRO A 42 12.54 19.61 11.23
C PRO A 42 12.80 18.56 10.14
N THR A 43 13.91 17.83 10.24
CA THR A 43 14.26 16.72 9.34
C THR A 43 13.38 15.48 9.54
N GLY A 44 12.90 15.25 10.77
CA GLY A 44 11.97 14.16 11.10
C GLY A 44 10.56 14.40 10.55
N GLU A 45 10.06 15.63 10.64
CA GLU A 45 8.73 16.01 10.14
C GLU A 45 8.64 15.83 8.61
N ARG A 46 9.69 16.26 7.87
CA ARG A 46 9.75 16.09 6.41
C ARG A 46 9.78 14.62 5.97
N ARG A 47 10.49 13.76 6.71
CA ARG A 47 10.49 12.30 6.46
C ARG A 47 9.13 11.67 6.70
N ARG A 48 8.40 12.12 7.73
CA ARG A 48 7.05 11.67 8.04
C ARG A 48 6.04 12.10 6.98
N THR A 49 6.10 13.34 6.51
CA THR A 49 5.23 13.81 5.41
C THR A 49 5.48 13.02 4.13
N LEU A 50 6.75 12.77 3.78
CA LEU A 50 7.09 11.95 2.61
C LEU A 50 6.62 10.51 2.77
N GLY A 51 6.78 9.91 3.96
CA GLY A 51 6.28 8.57 4.25
C GLY A 51 4.76 8.47 4.17
N ALA A 52 4.04 9.46 4.68
CA ALA A 52 2.58 9.53 4.61
C ALA A 52 2.07 9.72 3.17
N ILE A 53 2.71 10.60 2.39
CA ILE A 53 2.38 10.77 0.97
C ILE A 53 2.64 9.48 0.21
N ALA A 54 3.80 8.84 0.40
CA ALA A 54 4.14 7.59 -0.26
C ALA A 54 3.14 6.47 0.08
N ALA A 55 2.76 6.34 1.35
CA ALA A 55 1.75 5.38 1.79
C ALA A 55 0.38 5.66 1.18
N GLY A 56 -0.05 6.93 1.17
CA GLY A 56 -1.32 7.34 0.56
C GLY A 56 -1.36 7.09 -0.95
N VAL A 57 -0.30 7.44 -1.66
CA VAL A 57 -0.15 7.18 -3.10
C VAL A 57 -0.20 5.68 -3.39
N LEU A 58 0.52 4.86 -2.61
CA LEU A 58 0.49 3.40 -2.77
C LEU A 58 -0.94 2.86 -2.61
N VAL A 59 -1.65 3.25 -1.57
CA VAL A 59 -3.03 2.79 -1.33
C VAL A 59 -3.97 3.23 -2.45
N LEU A 60 -3.84 4.48 -2.91
CA LEU A 60 -4.63 4.98 -4.05
C LEU A 60 -4.36 4.19 -5.33
N LEU A 61 -3.09 3.87 -5.62
CA LEU A 61 -2.72 3.04 -6.76
C LEU A 61 -3.29 1.63 -6.67
N ILE A 62 -3.29 1.03 -5.46
CA ILE A 62 -3.91 -0.28 -5.23
C ILE A 62 -5.42 -0.21 -5.51
N VAL A 63 -6.13 0.78 -4.96
CA VAL A 63 -7.57 0.95 -5.23
C VAL A 63 -7.83 1.18 -6.72
N TRP A 64 -7.02 1.99 -7.39
CA TRP A 64 -7.13 2.23 -8.81
C TRP A 64 -6.96 0.97 -9.64
N ASN A 65 -6.04 0.08 -9.24
CA ASN A 65 -5.87 -1.24 -9.85
C ASN A 65 -7.17 -2.04 -9.76
N PHE A 66 -7.80 -2.11 -8.57
CA PHE A 66 -9.09 -2.80 -8.41
C PHE A 66 -10.20 -2.21 -9.28
N ILE A 67 -10.24 -0.89 -9.47
CA ILE A 67 -11.19 -0.24 -10.37
C ILE A 67 -10.93 -0.64 -11.83
N TYR A 68 -9.67 -0.66 -12.27
CA TYR A 68 -9.30 -1.04 -13.64
C TYR A 68 -9.63 -2.52 -13.95
N PHE A 69 -9.42 -3.40 -12.96
CA PHE A 69 -9.74 -4.83 -13.03
C PHE A 69 -11.19 -5.17 -12.64
N TRP A 70 -12.00 -4.18 -12.25
CA TRP A 70 -13.41 -4.38 -11.87
C TRP A 70 -14.23 -5.21 -12.88
N PRO A 71 -14.12 -4.98 -14.20
CA PRO A 71 -14.86 -5.75 -15.20
C PRO A 71 -14.51 -7.26 -15.20
N LEU A 72 -13.26 -7.60 -14.89
CA LEU A 72 -12.78 -8.99 -14.74
C LEU A 72 -13.35 -9.63 -13.48
N TYR A 73 -13.39 -8.91 -12.36
CA TYR A 73 -13.93 -9.41 -11.09
C TYR A 73 -15.44 -9.62 -11.12
N THR A 74 -16.15 -8.79 -11.88
CA THR A 74 -17.62 -8.85 -11.99
C THR A 74 -18.12 -9.77 -13.11
N GLY A 75 -17.22 -10.34 -13.92
CA GLY A 75 -17.58 -11.25 -15.00
C GLY A 75 -18.39 -10.59 -16.12
N THR A 76 -18.28 -9.26 -16.28
CA THR A 76 -18.93 -8.55 -17.38
C THR A 76 -18.34 -8.97 -18.72
N SER A 77 -19.14 -9.00 -19.79
CA SER A 77 -18.64 -9.26 -21.13
C SER A 77 -17.88 -8.04 -21.65
N ILE A 78 -16.60 -8.23 -21.94
CA ILE A 78 -15.68 -7.20 -22.42
C ILE A 78 -15.16 -7.62 -23.79
N PRO A 79 -15.03 -6.70 -24.76
CA PRO A 79 -14.30 -6.92 -26.01
C PRO A 79 -12.87 -7.47 -25.80
N GLU A 80 -12.37 -8.29 -26.74
CA GLU A 80 -11.07 -8.98 -26.61
C GLU A 80 -9.87 -8.01 -26.53
N ASP A 81 -9.92 -6.89 -27.24
CA ASP A 81 -8.92 -5.83 -27.20
C ASP A 81 -8.77 -5.23 -25.80
N LEU A 82 -9.89 -4.87 -25.18
CA LEU A 82 -9.92 -4.34 -23.81
C LEU A 82 -9.51 -5.40 -22.77
N TRP A 83 -9.77 -6.68 -23.04
CA TRP A 83 -9.31 -7.78 -22.19
C TRP A 83 -7.80 -7.97 -22.31
N ARG A 84 -7.23 -7.94 -23.53
CA ARG A 84 -5.78 -8.05 -23.76
C ARG A 84 -5.01 -6.91 -23.10
N ASP A 85 -5.52 -5.67 -23.13
CA ASP A 85 -4.88 -4.53 -22.47
C ASP A 85 -4.71 -4.73 -20.94
N ARG A 86 -5.53 -5.60 -20.34
CA ARG A 86 -5.48 -5.94 -18.91
C ARG A 86 -4.55 -7.12 -18.62
N MET A 87 -4.11 -7.87 -19.63
CA MET A 87 -3.18 -8.98 -19.51
C MET A 87 -1.75 -8.47 -19.52
N TRP A 88 -1.31 -7.95 -18.38
CA TRP A 88 0.00 -7.32 -18.22
C TRP A 88 1.18 -8.28 -18.27
N LEU A 89 0.96 -9.55 -17.95
CA LEU A 89 1.99 -10.59 -18.00
C LEU A 89 1.62 -11.61 -19.07
N ASP A 90 2.61 -12.02 -19.88
CA ASP A 90 2.41 -13.01 -20.94
C ASP A 90 1.88 -14.36 -20.42
N THR A 91 2.15 -14.68 -19.15
CA THR A 91 1.67 -15.91 -18.48
C THR A 91 0.23 -15.84 -17.99
N TRP A 92 -0.48 -14.71 -18.12
CA TRP A 92 -1.88 -14.58 -17.68
C TRP A 92 -2.91 -15.06 -18.70
N VAL A 93 -2.46 -15.32 -19.93
CA VAL A 93 -3.22 -15.93 -21.03
C VAL A 93 -3.08 -17.45 -20.98
#